data_AF-A0A2I0X8Q3-F1
#
_entry.id   AF-A0A2I0X8Q3-F1
#
_cell.length_a   1.000
_cell.length_b   1.000
_cell.length_c   1.000
_cell.angle_alpha   90.00
_cell.angle_beta   90.00
_cell.angle_gamma   90.00
#
_symmetry.space_group_name_H-M   'P 1'
#
loop_
_entity.id
_entity.type
_entity.pdbx_description
1 polymer ?
#
loop_
_entity_poly.entity_id
_entity_poly.type
_entity_poly.pdbx_seq_one_letter_code
_entity_poly.pdbx_strand_id
1 'polypeptide(L)'
;MAWIFGLVFLLLCLSTASKAQMPGFLSLDCGGTEKHTDSLGLLWTPDDQTTLGGTVAISTPEEARMQYRTVRYFPADDNKYCYTLQVQNRTRYLVRATFLYGNFGTSDAYPTFDISLGASYWSTIVISDENTIEVEELIFLATLPTVSVCLSNATTGQPFISTLELRQFNGSLYFTTVETQYFLSLSARINFGAESNYSVRYPDDPFDRIWESDSVRKANYLVDVAPGTEKISTTMPVDVSYGERPPEKVMQTAVVGRNGSLGYRLDLDGFPGFGWAFSYFAEIEDFHSDETRKFKLFIPGMPAISKPTVDVQENAQGRFRLYEPGYYNISLPFVFSFEFKKTNDSSMGPILNALEIYKYLQINFGSKDASIMASLVSQYVQADWAHEGGDPCLPASWSWVQCNSDPQPKIVSINLSGKNLTGDIPLELTKLTGLIDL
;
A
#
# COMPACT_ATOMS: atom_id res chain seq x y z
N MET A 1 -43.62 54.17 -1.24
CA MET A 1 -43.20 53.03 -2.07
C MET A 1 -41.85 53.39 -2.71
N ALA A 2 -40.75 53.68 -2.00
CA ALA A 2 -40.02 52.94 -0.96
C ALA A 2 -39.67 51.52 -1.46
N TRP A 3 -38.66 51.40 -2.34
CA TRP A 3 -37.28 50.99 -2.00
C TRP A 3 -37.27 49.66 -1.25
N ILE A 4 -36.93 48.56 -1.95
CA ILE A 4 -36.21 47.34 -1.52
C ILE A 4 -36.28 46.39 -2.74
N PHE A 5 -35.33 46.48 -3.65
CA PHE A 5 -35.01 45.41 -4.61
C PHE A 5 -33.54 45.58 -4.99
N GLY A 6 -32.68 45.04 -4.13
CA GLY A 6 -31.24 45.13 -4.34
C GLY A 6 -30.49 44.71 -3.10
N LEU A 7 -30.55 43.42 -2.72
CA LEU A 7 -29.59 42.75 -1.83
C LEU A 7 -29.90 41.25 -1.61
N VAL A 8 -30.28 40.49 -2.64
CA VAL A 8 -30.36 39.01 -2.55
C VAL A 8 -29.78 38.34 -3.81
N PHE A 9 -28.68 38.86 -4.35
CA PHE A 9 -27.99 38.23 -5.48
C PHE A 9 -26.46 38.22 -5.33
N LEU A 10 -25.98 38.16 -4.09
CA LEU A 10 -24.55 38.11 -3.80
C LEU A 10 -24.26 37.27 -2.54
N LEU A 11 -24.72 36.02 -2.53
CA LEU A 11 -24.27 35.00 -1.56
C LEU A 11 -24.48 33.55 -2.06
N LEU A 12 -24.60 33.37 -3.38
CA LEU A 12 -24.21 32.11 -4.01
C LEU A 12 -22.73 32.22 -4.36
N CYS A 13 -21.88 32.32 -3.33
CA CYS A 13 -20.57 31.73 -3.45
C CYS A 13 -20.84 30.24 -3.62
N LEU A 14 -20.89 29.83 -4.90
CA LEU A 14 -20.54 28.47 -5.29
C LEU A 14 -19.25 28.16 -4.53
N SER A 15 -19.38 27.45 -3.42
CA SER A 15 -18.33 26.60 -2.93
C SER A 15 -18.13 25.58 -4.04
N THR A 16 -17.33 25.94 -5.05
CA THR A 16 -16.45 24.96 -5.64
C THR A 16 -15.75 24.37 -4.43
N ALA A 17 -16.18 23.19 -4.00
CA ALA A 17 -15.37 22.39 -3.10
C ALA A 17 -14.06 22.26 -3.87
N SER A 18 -13.07 23.10 -3.54
CA SER A 18 -11.70 22.77 -3.87
C SER A 18 -11.56 21.36 -3.32
N LYS A 19 -11.39 20.38 -4.21
CA LYS A 19 -11.02 19.01 -3.84
C LYS A 19 -9.59 19.11 -3.30
N ALA A 20 -9.43 19.75 -2.14
CA ALA A 20 -8.19 19.77 -1.42
C ALA A 20 -7.95 18.33 -1.00
N GLN A 21 -6.79 17.80 -1.38
CA GLN A 21 -6.37 16.48 -0.94
C GLN A 21 -6.45 16.38 0.59
N MET A 22 -6.68 15.17 1.08
CA MET A 22 -6.74 14.93 2.52
C MET A 22 -5.44 15.38 3.21
N PRO A 23 -5.52 16.07 4.36
CA PRO A 23 -4.34 16.43 5.13
C PRO A 23 -3.51 15.20 5.48
N GLY A 24 -2.19 15.31 5.34
CA GLY A 24 -1.26 14.20 5.61
C GLY A 24 -0.98 13.30 4.41
N PHE A 25 -1.55 13.57 3.23
CA PHE A 25 -1.15 12.92 1.99
C PHE A 25 0.15 13.52 1.44
N LEU A 26 1.06 12.64 1.00
CA LEU A 26 2.28 12.98 0.29
C LEU A 26 2.36 12.13 -0.98
N SER A 27 2.60 12.74 -2.13
CA SER A 27 2.82 12.04 -3.40
C SER A 27 4.07 12.58 -4.05
N LEU A 28 5.09 11.72 -4.19
CA LEU A 28 6.35 12.05 -4.82
C LEU A 28 6.37 11.55 -6.25
N ASP A 29 6.62 12.47 -7.18
CA ASP A 29 6.91 12.18 -8.59
C ASP A 29 8.43 12.04 -8.74
N CYS A 30 8.92 10.79 -8.78
CA CYS A 30 10.34 10.50 -8.67
C CYS A 30 11.05 10.84 -9.98
N GLY A 31 12.00 11.78 -9.92
CA GLY A 31 12.68 12.33 -11.09
C GLY A 31 11.90 13.40 -11.85
N GLY A 32 10.68 13.74 -11.39
CA GLY A 32 9.94 14.90 -11.88
C GLY A 32 10.61 16.21 -11.47
N THR A 33 10.33 17.30 -12.20
CA THR A 33 10.97 18.61 -11.97
C THR A 33 10.00 19.70 -11.48
N GLU A 34 8.69 19.48 -11.63
CA GLU A 34 7.67 20.47 -11.32
C GLU A 34 6.52 19.86 -10.52
N LYS A 35 5.95 20.67 -9.62
CA LYS A 35 4.73 20.29 -8.89
C LYS A 35 3.55 20.30 -9.84
N HIS A 36 2.69 19.30 -9.74
CA HIS A 36 1.48 19.22 -10.54
C HIS A 36 0.34 18.56 -9.75
N THR A 37 -0.90 18.79 -10.17
CA THR A 37 -2.06 18.10 -9.62
C THR A 37 -2.61 17.17 -10.69
N ASP A 38 -2.83 15.91 -10.34
CA ASP A 38 -3.37 14.93 -11.27
C ASP A 38 -4.90 15.08 -11.47
N SER A 39 -5.46 14.23 -12.33
CA SER A 39 -6.91 14.21 -12.60
C SER A 39 -7.76 13.76 -11.39
N LEU A 40 -7.15 13.13 -10.38
CA LEU A 40 -7.81 12.73 -9.14
C LEU A 40 -7.87 13.88 -8.14
N GLY A 41 -7.05 14.93 -8.33
CA GLY A 41 -6.92 16.06 -7.42
C GLY A 41 -5.80 15.90 -6.38
N LEU A 42 -4.88 14.94 -6.59
CA LEU A 42 -3.72 14.73 -5.72
C LEU A 42 -2.58 15.63 -6.17
N LEU A 43 -1.94 16.31 -5.21
CA LEU A 43 -0.75 17.11 -5.44
C LEU A 43 0.47 16.19 -5.46
N TRP A 44 1.17 16.20 -6.59
CA TRP A 44 2.45 15.56 -6.81
C TRP A 44 3.58 16.57 -6.68
N THR A 45 4.60 16.22 -5.91
CA THR A 45 5.81 17.03 -5.74
C THR A 45 7.02 16.28 -6.25
N PRO A 46 7.97 16.97 -6.89
CA PRO A 46 9.30 16.41 -7.18
C PRO A 46 9.95 15.80 -5.94
N ASP A 47 10.79 14.80 -6.14
CA ASP A 47 11.53 14.14 -5.07
C ASP A 47 12.87 14.82 -4.75
N ASP A 48 12.91 16.15 -4.80
CA ASP A 48 14.12 16.98 -4.63
C ASP A 48 14.87 16.76 -3.29
N GLN A 49 14.22 16.13 -2.30
CA GLN A 49 14.90 15.74 -1.07
C GLN A 49 15.96 14.65 -1.24
N THR A 50 15.98 13.93 -2.37
CA THR A 50 17.05 12.97 -2.69
C THR A 50 18.00 13.55 -3.74
N THR A 51 19.26 13.70 -3.33
CA THR A 51 20.36 14.11 -4.21
C THR A 51 21.09 12.92 -4.82
N LEU A 52 20.71 11.69 -4.42
CA LEU A 52 21.30 10.44 -4.89
C LEU A 52 20.55 9.92 -6.12
N GLY A 53 21.26 9.17 -6.97
CA GLY A 53 20.71 8.58 -8.18
C GLY A 53 20.61 9.56 -9.37
N GLY A 54 20.31 9.00 -10.54
CA GLY A 54 20.03 9.75 -11.76
C GLY A 54 18.53 9.82 -12.04
N THR A 55 18.11 10.74 -12.90
CA THR A 55 16.73 10.86 -13.35
C THR A 55 16.65 10.69 -14.87
N VAL A 56 15.55 10.15 -15.36
CA VAL A 56 15.33 9.94 -16.79
C VAL A 56 13.84 10.00 -17.12
N ALA A 57 13.54 10.60 -18.26
CA ALA A 57 12.18 10.61 -18.80
C ALA A 57 11.90 9.28 -19.51
N ILE A 58 10.73 8.72 -19.25
CA ILE A 58 10.22 7.52 -19.87
C ILE A 58 8.88 7.82 -20.57
N SER A 59 8.55 6.98 -21.55
CA SER A 59 7.30 7.11 -22.30
C SER A 59 6.79 5.71 -22.64
N THR A 60 5.63 5.35 -22.10
CA THR A 60 4.95 4.11 -22.44
C THR A 60 3.67 4.40 -23.23
N PRO A 61 3.30 3.61 -24.25
CA PRO A 61 2.20 3.95 -25.16
C PRO A 61 0.83 4.08 -24.50
N GLU A 62 0.59 3.37 -23.40
CA GLU A 62 -0.72 3.27 -22.75
C GLU A 62 -0.82 4.13 -21.47
N GLU A 63 0.27 4.73 -21.00
CA GLU A 63 0.30 5.52 -19.77
C GLU A 63 0.49 7.01 -20.04
N ALA A 64 -0.56 7.79 -19.81
CA ALA A 64 -0.55 9.22 -20.05
C ALA A 64 -0.34 10.07 -18.77
N ARG A 65 -0.46 9.46 -17.59
CA ARG A 65 -0.36 10.15 -16.29
C ARG A 65 1.04 10.74 -16.09
N MET A 66 1.08 11.97 -15.56
CA MET A 66 2.31 12.77 -15.50
C MET A 66 3.36 12.15 -14.57
N GLN A 67 2.93 11.63 -13.42
CA GLN A 67 3.78 10.98 -12.41
C GLN A 67 4.46 9.67 -12.86
N TYR A 68 4.19 9.22 -14.09
CA TYR A 68 4.81 8.03 -14.68
C TYR A 68 5.66 8.36 -15.91
N ARG A 69 5.95 9.65 -16.15
CA ARG A 69 6.80 10.10 -17.27
C ARG A 69 8.27 10.21 -16.91
N THR A 70 8.60 10.07 -15.63
CA THR A 70 9.96 10.13 -15.12
C THR A 70 10.18 9.03 -14.11
N VAL A 71 11.43 8.63 -13.98
CA VAL A 71 11.88 7.77 -12.90
C VAL A 71 13.18 8.31 -12.31
N ARG A 72 13.41 7.99 -11.04
CA ARG A 72 14.74 8.04 -10.44
C ARG A 72 15.33 6.65 -10.40
N TYR A 73 16.57 6.51 -10.86
CA TYR A 73 17.31 5.24 -10.86
C TYR A 73 18.62 5.38 -10.09
N PHE A 74 19.12 4.25 -9.59
CA PHE A 74 20.29 4.18 -8.74
C PHE A 74 21.35 3.23 -9.32
N PRO A 75 22.62 3.38 -8.95
CA PRO A 75 23.65 2.40 -9.27
C PRO A 75 23.26 0.98 -8.83
N ALA A 76 23.65 -0.01 -9.63
CA ALA A 76 23.54 -1.42 -9.29
C ALA A 76 24.81 -1.83 -8.53
N ASP A 77 24.87 -1.50 -7.25
CA ASP A 77 25.97 -1.81 -6.35
C ASP A 77 25.46 -2.37 -5.00
N ASP A 78 26.38 -2.61 -4.06
CA ASP A 78 26.06 -3.18 -2.75
C ASP A 78 25.49 -2.14 -1.76
N ASN A 79 25.22 -0.90 -2.20
CA ASN A 79 24.68 0.14 -1.34
C ASN A 79 23.14 0.07 -1.27
N LYS A 80 22.59 0.85 -0.35
CA LYS A 80 21.15 1.15 -0.29
C LYS A 80 20.90 2.62 -0.62
N TYR A 81 19.74 2.91 -1.19
CA TYR A 81 19.30 4.26 -1.52
C TYR A 81 17.94 4.53 -0.90
N CYS A 82 17.88 5.48 0.03
CA CYS A 82 16.73 5.67 0.91
C CYS A 82 16.04 7.02 0.71
N TYR A 83 14.72 6.98 0.57
CA TYR A 83 13.85 8.13 0.79
C TYR A 83 13.54 8.25 2.28
N THR A 84 13.62 9.44 2.85
CA THR A 84 13.18 9.70 4.23
C THR A 84 11.90 10.51 4.23
N LEU A 85 10.83 9.92 4.72
CA LEU A 85 9.49 10.51 4.75
C LEU A 85 9.17 10.99 6.17
N GLN A 86 8.56 12.17 6.27
CA GLN A 86 8.08 12.73 7.53
C GLN A 86 6.73 12.09 7.90
N VAL A 87 6.60 11.63 9.14
CA VAL A 87 5.39 10.96 9.65
C VAL A 87 5.06 11.43 11.06
N GLN A 88 3.81 11.27 11.47
CA GLN A 88 3.39 11.56 12.83
C GLN A 88 3.51 10.30 13.70
N ASN A 89 4.12 10.43 14.87
CA ASN A 89 4.24 9.32 15.81
C ASN A 89 2.85 8.85 16.27
N ARG A 90 2.68 7.53 16.41
CA ARG A 90 1.43 6.84 16.77
C ARG A 90 0.31 6.98 15.74
N THR A 91 0.67 7.19 14.49
CA THR A 91 -0.27 7.29 13.37
C THR A 91 -0.02 6.17 12.36
N ARG A 92 -1.10 5.61 11.81
CA ARG A 92 -0.99 4.59 10.76
C ARG A 92 -0.92 5.24 9.39
N TYR A 93 -0.10 4.64 8.54
CA TYR A 93 0.06 5.07 7.17
C TYR A 93 0.03 3.88 6.24
N LEU A 94 -0.58 4.06 5.07
CA LEU A 94 -0.28 3.27 3.89
C LEU A 94 0.87 3.95 3.15
N VAL A 95 1.94 3.20 2.90
CA VAL A 95 3.00 3.58 1.97
C VAL A 95 2.83 2.76 0.70
N ARG A 96 2.96 3.43 -0.45
CA ARG A 96 2.88 2.80 -1.77
C ARG A 96 4.08 3.22 -2.60
N ALA A 97 4.80 2.26 -3.13
CA ALA A 97 5.85 2.47 -4.11
C ALA A 97 5.40 1.90 -5.46
N THR A 98 5.63 2.65 -6.54
CA THR A 98 5.27 2.22 -7.90
C THR A 98 6.48 2.22 -8.81
N PHE A 99 6.53 1.22 -9.69
CA PHE A 99 7.62 0.96 -10.61
C PHE A 99 7.06 0.76 -12.03
N LEU A 100 7.25 1.75 -12.89
CA LEU A 100 7.05 1.65 -14.33
C LEU A 100 8.42 1.79 -15.01
N TYR A 101 8.89 0.73 -15.65
CA TYR A 101 10.25 0.69 -16.17
C TYR A 101 10.43 1.57 -17.40
N GLY A 102 9.54 1.51 -18.40
CA GLY A 102 9.62 2.37 -19.58
C GLY A 102 10.93 2.27 -20.37
N ASN A 103 11.68 1.18 -20.17
CA ASN A 103 12.90 0.81 -20.88
C ASN A 103 14.01 1.89 -20.90
N PHE A 104 14.22 2.60 -19.79
CA PHE A 104 15.29 3.61 -19.70
C PHE A 104 16.70 3.00 -19.58
N GLY A 105 16.81 1.73 -19.20
CA GLY A 105 18.09 1.08 -18.96
C GLY A 105 18.85 0.80 -20.25
N THR A 106 20.18 0.67 -20.14
CA THR A 106 21.06 0.29 -21.26
C THR A 106 21.31 -1.22 -21.33
N SER A 107 20.76 -1.98 -20.39
CA SER A 107 20.89 -3.43 -20.30
C SER A 107 19.70 -4.13 -20.96
N ASP A 108 19.96 -5.24 -21.65
CA ASP A 108 18.92 -6.11 -22.20
C ASP A 108 18.13 -6.87 -21.11
N ALA A 109 18.59 -6.84 -19.86
CA ALA A 109 17.94 -7.53 -18.73
C ALA A 109 17.06 -6.59 -17.90
N TYR A 110 15.83 -7.02 -17.62
CA TYR A 110 14.94 -6.28 -16.74
C TYR A 110 15.45 -6.22 -15.28
N PRO A 111 15.21 -5.11 -14.57
CA PRO A 111 15.69 -4.95 -13.21
C PRO A 111 15.06 -5.92 -12.20
N THR A 112 15.86 -6.33 -11.22
CA THR A 112 15.40 -7.03 -10.02
C THR A 112 16.19 -6.53 -8.82
N PHE A 113 15.49 -6.08 -7.79
CA PHE A 113 16.07 -5.45 -6.59
C PHE A 113 15.08 -5.50 -5.43
N ASP A 114 15.55 -5.25 -4.21
CA ASP A 114 14.72 -5.28 -3.01
C ASP A 114 14.28 -3.87 -2.59
N ILE A 115 13.10 -3.81 -1.98
CA ILE A 115 12.59 -2.63 -1.26
C ILE A 115 12.45 -2.97 0.24
N SER A 116 12.76 -1.99 1.09
CA SER A 116 12.61 -2.09 2.56
C SER A 116 11.89 -0.88 3.14
N LEU A 117 11.17 -1.09 4.24
CA LEU A 117 10.66 -0.02 5.10
C LEU A 117 11.46 -0.01 6.41
N GLY A 118 12.26 1.05 6.60
CA GLY A 118 13.32 1.06 7.60
C GLY A 118 14.30 -0.09 7.37
N ALA A 119 14.65 -0.80 8.43
CA ALA A 119 15.48 -2.01 8.35
C ALA A 119 14.72 -3.28 7.93
N SER A 120 13.40 -3.20 7.77
CA SER A 120 12.56 -4.37 7.47
C SER A 120 12.48 -4.59 5.97
N TYR A 121 12.97 -5.73 5.50
CA TYR A 121 12.73 -6.18 4.12
C TYR A 121 11.23 -6.20 3.84
N TRP A 122 10.81 -5.58 2.75
CA TRP A 122 9.40 -5.47 2.37
C TRP A 122 9.07 -6.43 1.22
N SER A 123 9.74 -6.29 0.07
CA SER A 123 9.49 -7.11 -1.11
C SER A 123 10.69 -7.11 -2.06
N THR A 124 10.72 -8.05 -3.01
CA THR A 124 11.62 -8.00 -4.17
C THR A 124 10.80 -7.52 -5.36
N ILE A 125 11.25 -6.44 -5.98
CA ILE A 125 10.67 -5.89 -7.20
C ILE A 125 11.22 -6.66 -8.38
N VAL A 126 10.34 -7.27 -9.17
CA VAL A 126 10.69 -8.01 -10.38
C VAL A 126 10.01 -7.37 -11.57
N ILE A 127 10.77 -6.72 -12.43
CA ILE A 127 10.26 -6.19 -13.69
C ILE A 127 10.32 -7.29 -14.75
N SER A 128 9.22 -7.49 -15.47
CA SER A 128 9.14 -8.49 -16.55
C SER A 128 8.61 -7.94 -17.87
N ASP A 129 8.06 -6.72 -17.85
CA ASP A 129 7.51 -6.02 -19.00
C ASP A 129 7.72 -4.51 -18.81
N GLU A 130 8.07 -3.80 -19.89
CA GLU A 130 8.42 -2.38 -19.83
C GLU A 130 7.23 -1.44 -19.63
N ASN A 131 6.01 -1.91 -19.92
CA ASN A 131 4.78 -1.12 -19.87
C ASN A 131 3.90 -1.47 -18.66
N THR A 132 4.24 -2.53 -17.93
CA THR A 132 3.51 -2.98 -16.75
C THR A 132 3.91 -2.16 -15.53
N ILE A 133 2.89 -1.72 -14.78
CA ILE A 133 3.07 -1.00 -13.53
C ILE A 133 3.09 -2.01 -12.38
N GLU A 134 4.23 -2.10 -11.70
CA GLU A 134 4.34 -2.87 -10.46
C GLU A 134 4.10 -1.96 -9.26
N VAL A 135 3.28 -2.41 -8.31
CA VAL A 135 2.86 -1.63 -7.14
C VAL A 135 3.05 -2.47 -5.88
N GLU A 136 3.74 -1.89 -4.90
CA GLU A 136 3.86 -2.45 -3.56
C GLU A 136 3.15 -1.55 -2.56
N GLU A 137 2.26 -2.12 -1.74
CA GLU A 137 1.59 -1.43 -0.64
C GLU A 137 1.85 -2.08 0.72
N LEU A 138 2.07 -1.24 1.72
CA LEU A 138 2.28 -1.67 3.09
C LEU A 138 1.69 -0.68 4.08
N ILE A 139 1.03 -1.19 5.10
CA ILE A 139 0.46 -0.41 6.20
C ILE A 139 1.29 -0.64 7.44
N PHE A 140 1.71 0.46 8.07
CA PHE A 140 2.53 0.44 9.27
C PHE A 140 2.05 1.48 10.30
N LEU A 141 2.35 1.21 11.57
CA LEU A 141 2.23 2.19 12.66
C LEU A 141 3.55 2.95 12.79
N ALA A 142 3.54 4.26 12.58
CA ALA A 142 4.71 5.09 12.81
C ALA A 142 5.03 5.20 14.30
N THR A 143 6.26 4.85 14.69
CA THR A 143 6.76 4.93 16.09
C THR A 143 7.81 6.03 16.28
N LEU A 144 8.31 6.58 15.16
CA LEU A 144 9.31 7.63 15.05
C LEU A 144 8.75 8.78 14.19
N PRO A 145 9.36 9.99 14.22
CA PRO A 145 8.91 11.11 13.40
C PRO A 145 9.25 10.97 11.90
N THR A 146 10.07 9.99 11.54
CA THR A 146 10.44 9.69 10.16
C THR A 146 10.38 8.19 9.90
N VAL A 147 10.20 7.83 8.64
CA VAL A 147 10.35 6.47 8.14
C VAL A 147 11.18 6.51 6.86
N SER A 148 11.98 5.47 6.61
CA SER A 148 12.76 5.38 5.38
C SER A 148 12.23 4.28 4.47
N VAL A 149 12.17 4.56 3.16
CA VAL A 149 11.89 3.57 2.11
C VAL A 149 13.17 3.41 1.31
N CYS A 150 13.77 2.24 1.33
CA CYS A 150 15.08 2.02 0.72
C CYS A 150 15.02 0.99 -0.39
N LEU A 151 15.77 1.25 -1.47
CA LEU A 151 16.06 0.29 -2.52
C LEU A 151 17.47 -0.27 -2.33
N SER A 152 17.65 -1.57 -2.51
CA SER A 152 18.94 -2.25 -2.29
C SER A 152 19.02 -3.59 -3.01
N ASN A 153 20.16 -4.28 -2.92
CA ASN A 153 20.31 -5.66 -3.39
C ASN A 153 19.92 -5.84 -4.87
N ALA A 154 20.51 -5.02 -5.74
CA ALA A 154 20.28 -5.10 -7.18
C ALA A 154 20.92 -6.37 -7.76
N THR A 155 20.11 -7.32 -8.23
CA THR A 155 20.61 -8.56 -8.85
C THR A 155 20.76 -8.43 -10.36
N THR A 156 19.85 -7.69 -11.00
CA THR A 156 19.88 -7.39 -12.43
C THR A 156 19.40 -5.95 -12.65
N GLY A 157 19.92 -5.28 -13.67
CA GLY A 157 19.54 -3.91 -14.01
C GLY A 157 19.82 -2.90 -12.88
N GLN A 158 19.35 -1.67 -13.08
CA GLN A 158 19.47 -0.60 -12.08
C GLN A 158 18.18 -0.53 -11.24
N PRO A 159 18.26 -0.44 -9.90
CA PRO A 159 17.10 -0.11 -9.08
C PRO A 159 16.52 1.23 -9.48
N PHE A 160 15.20 1.35 -9.45
CA PHE A 160 14.52 2.59 -9.78
C PHE A 160 13.20 2.71 -9.04
N ILE A 161 12.60 3.89 -9.07
CA ILE A 161 11.27 4.16 -8.54
C ILE A 161 10.60 5.25 -9.39
N SER A 162 9.30 5.09 -9.66
CA SER A 162 8.50 6.06 -10.42
C SER A 162 7.71 6.96 -9.49
N THR A 163 7.05 6.37 -8.49
CA THR A 163 6.31 7.14 -7.49
C THR A 163 6.47 6.60 -6.09
N LEU A 164 6.38 7.50 -5.10
CA LEU A 164 6.30 7.15 -3.69
C LEU A 164 5.18 7.95 -3.02
N GLU A 165 4.19 7.25 -2.50
CA GLU A 165 2.98 7.81 -1.94
C GLU A 165 2.86 7.43 -0.45
N LEU A 166 2.42 8.38 0.37
CA LEU A 166 2.09 8.16 1.78
C LEU A 166 0.66 8.64 2.04
N ARG A 167 -0.16 7.79 2.64
CA ARG A 167 -1.57 8.06 2.95
C ARG A 167 -1.80 7.86 4.44
N GLN A 168 -2.14 8.94 5.12
CA GLN A 168 -2.44 8.92 6.54
C GLN A 168 -3.82 8.31 6.79
N PHE A 169 -3.91 7.34 7.69
CA PHE A 169 -5.19 6.84 8.19
C PHE A 169 -5.63 7.59 9.45
N ASN A 170 -6.94 7.69 9.63
CA ASN A 170 -7.56 8.27 10.81
C ASN A 170 -8.21 7.18 11.68
N GLY A 171 -8.13 7.34 13.00
CA GLY A 171 -8.85 6.50 13.96
C GLY A 171 -8.30 5.06 14.04
N SER A 172 -9.21 4.09 14.01
CA SER A 172 -8.93 2.67 14.24
C SER A 172 -8.75 1.84 12.95
N LEU A 173 -8.74 2.48 11.77
CA LEU A 173 -8.54 1.77 10.50
C LEU A 173 -7.24 0.98 10.53
N TYR A 174 -7.31 -0.28 10.12
CA TYR A 174 -6.23 -1.27 10.11
C TYR A 174 -5.56 -1.48 11.46
N PHE A 175 -6.25 -1.23 12.57
CA PHE A 175 -5.74 -1.58 13.88
C PHE A 175 -5.59 -3.10 13.99
N THR A 176 -4.41 -3.55 14.40
CA THR A 176 -4.18 -4.92 14.82
C THR A 176 -3.45 -4.94 16.15
N THR A 177 -3.69 -5.97 16.97
CA THR A 177 -2.99 -6.11 18.26
C THR A 177 -1.50 -6.42 18.13
N VAL A 178 -1.03 -6.68 16.90
CA VAL A 178 0.35 -7.08 16.57
C VAL A 178 1.10 -6.04 15.73
N GLU A 179 0.53 -4.86 15.51
CA GLU A 179 1.09 -3.78 14.66
C GLU A 179 2.44 -3.20 15.12
N THR A 180 2.87 -3.54 16.34
CA THR A 180 4.20 -3.21 16.87
C THR A 180 5.28 -4.25 16.53
N GLN A 181 4.87 -5.39 15.99
CA GLN A 181 5.73 -6.51 15.62
C GLN A 181 5.62 -6.86 14.12
N TYR A 182 4.52 -6.51 13.47
CA TYR A 182 4.26 -6.80 12.06
C TYR A 182 3.65 -5.60 11.35
N PHE A 183 4.09 -5.39 10.11
CA PHE A 183 3.38 -4.58 9.13
C PHE A 183 2.29 -5.42 8.43
N LEU A 184 1.33 -4.75 7.82
CA LEU A 184 0.38 -5.36 6.89
C LEU A 184 0.85 -5.08 5.47
N SER A 185 1.41 -6.07 4.78
CA SER A 185 1.78 -5.94 3.36
C SER A 185 0.65 -6.47 2.50
N LEU A 186 0.20 -5.67 1.52
CA LEU A 186 -0.96 -6.00 0.71
C LEU A 186 -0.68 -7.23 -0.17
N SER A 187 -1.60 -8.18 -0.17
CA SER A 187 -1.61 -9.31 -1.11
C SER A 187 -2.77 -9.24 -2.09
N ALA A 188 -3.93 -8.73 -1.67
CA ALA A 188 -5.07 -8.51 -2.56
C ALA A 188 -6.02 -7.43 -2.01
N ARG A 189 -6.49 -6.52 -2.86
CA ARG A 189 -7.62 -5.61 -2.58
C ARG A 189 -8.48 -5.52 -3.84
N ILE A 190 -9.67 -6.11 -3.80
CA ILE A 190 -10.46 -6.41 -5.01
C ILE A 190 -11.86 -5.83 -4.87
N ASN A 191 -12.31 -5.13 -5.92
CA ASN A 191 -13.68 -4.72 -6.16
C ASN A 191 -14.37 -5.73 -7.09
N PHE A 192 -15.35 -6.47 -6.57
CA PHE A 192 -16.14 -7.43 -7.34
C PHE A 192 -17.35 -6.77 -8.01
N GLY A 193 -17.67 -7.23 -9.21
CA GLY A 193 -18.77 -6.65 -9.99
C GLY A 193 -18.40 -5.31 -10.62
N ALA A 194 -17.10 -5.00 -10.70
CA ALA A 194 -16.62 -3.73 -11.22
C ALA A 194 -17.13 -3.50 -12.66
N GLU A 195 -17.52 -2.26 -12.94
CA GLU A 195 -18.14 -1.83 -14.22
C GLU A 195 -17.11 -1.70 -15.36
N SER A 196 -15.82 -1.64 -15.03
CA SER A 196 -14.71 -1.50 -15.99
C SER A 196 -13.42 -2.09 -15.41
N ASN A 197 -12.34 -2.08 -16.17
CA ASN A 197 -11.00 -2.48 -15.70
C ASN A 197 -10.32 -1.41 -14.83
N TYR A 198 -10.90 -0.22 -14.69
CA TYR A 198 -10.30 0.84 -13.88
C TYR A 198 -10.49 0.56 -12.38
N SER A 199 -9.43 0.77 -11.61
CA SER A 199 -9.47 0.68 -10.15
C SER A 199 -10.30 1.82 -9.55
N VAL A 200 -10.97 1.55 -8.43
CA VAL A 200 -11.55 2.61 -7.59
C VAL A 200 -10.49 3.09 -6.60
N ARG A 201 -10.28 4.40 -6.51
CA ARG A 201 -9.36 5.05 -5.54
C ARG A 201 -9.83 6.47 -5.23
N TYR A 202 -8.95 7.37 -4.77
CA TYR A 202 -9.31 8.77 -4.55
C TYR A 202 -9.94 9.42 -5.80
N PRO A 203 -11.00 10.25 -5.66
CA PRO A 203 -11.63 10.71 -4.42
C PRO A 203 -12.73 9.80 -3.88
N ASP A 204 -13.10 8.71 -4.59
CA ASP A 204 -14.15 7.79 -4.14
C ASP A 204 -13.73 7.03 -2.87
N ASP A 205 -12.43 6.67 -2.77
CA ASP A 205 -11.81 6.26 -1.51
C ASP A 205 -11.07 7.44 -0.86
N PRO A 206 -11.56 7.98 0.27
CA PRO A 206 -10.90 9.10 0.95
C PRO A 206 -9.53 8.75 1.53
N PHE A 207 -9.18 7.47 1.63
CA PHE A 207 -7.85 7.00 2.05
C PHE A 207 -6.95 6.65 0.87
N ASP A 208 -7.43 6.86 -0.36
CA ASP A 208 -6.72 6.61 -1.62
C ASP A 208 -6.13 5.19 -1.73
N ARG A 209 -6.83 4.19 -1.18
CA ARG A 209 -6.52 2.78 -1.45
C ARG A 209 -6.91 2.47 -2.90
N ILE A 210 -6.12 1.63 -3.55
CA ILE A 210 -6.42 1.14 -4.89
C ILE A 210 -7.22 -0.16 -4.74
N TRP A 211 -8.48 -0.13 -5.19
CA TRP A 211 -9.35 -1.30 -5.29
C TRP A 211 -9.34 -1.80 -6.72
N GLU A 212 -8.64 -2.92 -6.93
CA GLU A 212 -8.48 -3.53 -8.24
C GLU A 212 -9.79 -4.11 -8.74
N SER A 213 -10.09 -3.88 -10.02
CA SER A 213 -11.29 -4.45 -10.63
C SER A 213 -11.13 -5.95 -10.81
N ASP A 214 -12.17 -6.71 -10.44
CA ASP A 214 -12.27 -8.15 -10.71
C ASP A 214 -12.25 -8.50 -12.21
N SER A 215 -12.35 -7.51 -13.09
CA SER A 215 -12.28 -7.66 -14.54
C SER A 215 -10.84 -7.65 -15.06
N VAL A 216 -9.88 -7.18 -14.25
CA VAL A 216 -8.46 -7.16 -14.62
C VAL A 216 -7.92 -8.59 -14.56
N ARG A 217 -7.73 -9.17 -15.74
CA ARG A 217 -7.14 -10.50 -15.87
C ARG A 217 -5.62 -10.37 -15.71
N LYS A 218 -5.09 -10.75 -14.55
CA LYS A 218 -3.64 -11.06 -14.42
C LYS A 218 -3.46 -12.57 -14.53
N ALA A 219 -2.29 -13.00 -15.02
CA ALA A 219 -1.99 -14.43 -15.09
C ALA A 219 -2.15 -15.06 -13.70
N ASN A 220 -2.95 -16.13 -13.60
CA ASN A 220 -3.22 -16.86 -12.36
C ASN A 220 -3.88 -16.07 -11.21
N TYR A 221 -4.45 -14.89 -11.47
CA TYR A 221 -5.15 -14.07 -10.49
C TYR A 221 -6.64 -13.97 -10.84
N LEU A 222 -7.53 -14.31 -9.89
CA LEU A 222 -8.98 -14.42 -10.09
C LEU A 222 -9.38 -15.38 -11.23
N VAL A 223 -8.76 -16.55 -11.25
CA VAL A 223 -9.10 -17.62 -12.21
C VAL A 223 -10.21 -18.53 -11.64
N ASP A 224 -10.92 -19.24 -12.51
CA ASP A 224 -11.99 -20.21 -12.18
C ASP A 224 -13.29 -19.62 -11.59
N VAL A 225 -13.93 -18.72 -12.34
CA VAL A 225 -15.24 -18.16 -11.98
C VAL A 225 -16.33 -19.24 -12.02
N ALA A 226 -17.03 -19.41 -10.90
CA ALA A 226 -18.13 -20.38 -10.80
C ALA A 226 -19.25 -20.12 -11.84
N PRO A 227 -19.83 -21.16 -12.47
CA PRO A 227 -20.94 -20.99 -13.42
C PRO A 227 -22.15 -20.30 -12.78
N GLY A 228 -22.75 -19.34 -13.49
CA GLY A 228 -23.86 -18.55 -12.98
C GLY A 228 -23.44 -17.38 -12.08
N THR A 229 -22.15 -17.02 -12.09
CA THR A 229 -21.69 -15.74 -11.54
C THR A 229 -22.15 -14.59 -12.42
N GLU A 230 -22.89 -13.65 -11.84
CA GLU A 230 -23.38 -12.44 -12.53
C GLU A 230 -22.92 -11.19 -11.79
N LYS A 231 -22.61 -10.14 -12.55
CA LYS A 231 -22.32 -8.82 -11.99
C LYS A 231 -23.61 -8.05 -11.77
N ILE A 232 -23.71 -7.39 -10.63
CA ILE A 232 -24.82 -6.48 -10.31
C ILE A 232 -24.26 -5.16 -9.78
N SER A 233 -25.03 -4.09 -9.97
CA SER A 233 -24.71 -2.77 -9.44
C SER A 233 -25.95 -2.04 -8.97
N THR A 234 -25.75 -1.01 -8.15
CA THR A 234 -26.81 -0.12 -7.68
C THR A 234 -26.34 1.33 -7.68
N THR A 235 -27.30 2.25 -7.81
CA THR A 235 -27.07 3.69 -7.62
C THR A 235 -27.53 4.17 -6.24
N MET A 236 -28.11 3.27 -5.44
CA MET A 236 -28.55 3.60 -4.09
C MET A 236 -27.35 3.82 -3.17
N PRO A 237 -27.45 4.74 -2.19
CA PRO A 237 -26.36 4.95 -1.26
C PRO A 237 -26.12 3.74 -0.36
N VAL A 238 -24.86 3.40 -0.12
CA VAL A 238 -24.47 2.29 0.77
C VAL A 238 -23.75 2.82 2.00
N ASP A 239 -24.27 2.50 3.19
CA ASP A 239 -23.66 2.90 4.47
C ASP A 239 -22.36 2.12 4.72
N VAL A 240 -21.24 2.81 4.55
CA VAL A 240 -19.87 2.32 4.78
C VAL A 240 -19.21 2.97 6.01
N SER A 241 -20.00 3.51 6.93
CA SER A 241 -19.50 4.24 8.11
C SER A 241 -18.98 3.34 9.25
N TYR A 242 -18.72 2.07 8.97
CA TYR A 242 -18.29 1.05 9.92
C TYR A 242 -16.91 0.48 9.54
N GLY A 243 -16.17 0.02 10.55
CA GLY A 243 -15.03 -0.86 10.32
C GLY A 243 -13.88 -0.25 9.54
N GLU A 244 -13.45 -0.96 8.49
CA GLU A 244 -12.39 -0.53 7.57
C GLU A 244 -12.85 0.43 6.47
N ARG A 245 -14.15 0.76 6.46
CA ARG A 245 -14.76 1.79 5.63
C ARG A 245 -14.33 1.69 4.14
N PRO A 246 -14.56 0.55 3.46
CA PRO A 246 -14.40 0.49 2.01
C PRO A 246 -15.21 1.60 1.33
N PRO A 247 -14.78 2.12 0.19
CA PRO A 247 -15.48 3.21 -0.47
C PRO A 247 -16.87 2.75 -0.92
N GLU A 248 -17.85 3.65 -0.81
CA GLU A 248 -19.23 3.39 -1.21
C GLU A 248 -19.30 2.90 -2.67
N LYS A 249 -18.50 3.49 -3.56
CA LYS A 249 -18.42 3.12 -4.97
C LYS A 249 -18.06 1.64 -5.20
N VAL A 250 -17.25 1.04 -4.31
CA VAL A 250 -16.93 -0.41 -4.33
C VAL A 250 -18.11 -1.21 -3.79
N MET A 251 -18.75 -0.74 -2.72
CA MET A 251 -19.89 -1.43 -2.11
C MET A 251 -21.18 -1.35 -2.94
N GLN A 252 -21.23 -0.47 -3.95
CA GLN A 252 -22.30 -0.35 -4.94
C GLN A 252 -22.24 -1.38 -6.07
N THR A 253 -21.16 -2.16 -6.15
CA THR A 253 -21.01 -3.27 -7.09
C THR A 253 -20.86 -4.59 -6.35
N ALA A 254 -21.28 -5.68 -6.99
CA ALA A 254 -21.08 -7.02 -6.48
C ALA A 254 -21.13 -8.07 -7.59
N VAL A 255 -20.64 -9.26 -7.26
CA VAL A 255 -20.97 -10.50 -7.97
C VAL A 255 -21.96 -11.33 -7.18
N VAL A 256 -22.86 -12.02 -7.87
CA VAL A 256 -23.83 -12.96 -7.28
C VAL A 256 -23.77 -14.32 -7.94
N GLY A 257 -23.87 -15.39 -7.14
CA GLY A 257 -23.82 -16.76 -7.63
C GLY A 257 -25.22 -17.33 -7.86
N ARG A 258 -25.82 -17.12 -9.03
CA ARG A 258 -27.21 -17.54 -9.33
C ARG A 258 -27.46 -19.03 -9.16
N ASN A 259 -26.44 -19.84 -9.42
CA ASN A 259 -26.49 -21.30 -9.25
C ASN A 259 -26.20 -21.76 -7.80
N GLY A 260 -26.13 -20.82 -6.84
CA GLY A 260 -25.90 -21.12 -5.43
C GLY A 260 -24.44 -21.16 -4.99
N SER A 261 -23.50 -20.78 -5.87
CA SER A 261 -22.06 -20.75 -5.56
C SER A 261 -21.36 -19.54 -6.19
N LEU A 262 -20.40 -18.98 -5.47
CA LEU A 262 -19.38 -18.05 -5.98
C LEU A 262 -18.01 -18.59 -5.59
N GLY A 263 -17.11 -18.78 -6.53
CA GLY A 263 -15.78 -19.30 -6.24
C GLY A 263 -14.71 -18.62 -7.10
N TYR A 264 -13.54 -18.45 -6.50
CA TYR A 264 -12.38 -17.82 -7.12
C TYR A 264 -11.10 -18.49 -6.64
N ARG A 265 -10.07 -18.41 -7.49
CA ARG A 265 -8.69 -18.71 -7.13
C ARG A 265 -7.84 -17.44 -7.26
N LEU A 266 -7.03 -17.19 -6.24
CA LEU A 266 -6.04 -16.12 -6.14
C LEU A 266 -4.67 -16.74 -5.88
N ASP A 267 -3.64 -16.27 -6.58
CA ASP A 267 -2.26 -16.51 -6.16
C ASP A 267 -1.86 -15.31 -5.26
N LEU A 268 -1.50 -15.60 -4.00
CA LEU A 268 -1.28 -14.60 -2.95
C LEU A 268 0.22 -14.44 -2.65
N ASP A 269 0.82 -13.36 -3.13
CA ASP A 269 2.23 -13.09 -2.90
C ASP A 269 2.57 -12.97 -1.41
N GLY A 270 3.66 -13.64 -1.02
CA GLY A 270 4.12 -13.75 0.36
C GLY A 270 3.38 -14.77 1.23
N PHE A 271 2.48 -15.57 0.66
CA PHE A 271 1.95 -16.79 1.27
C PHE A 271 2.69 -18.04 0.70
N PRO A 272 2.69 -19.22 1.37
CA PRO A 272 1.97 -19.55 2.60
C PRO A 272 2.50 -18.81 3.81
N GLY A 273 1.60 -18.33 4.65
CA GLY A 273 1.92 -17.47 5.77
C GLY A 273 0.68 -17.13 6.60
N PHE A 274 0.86 -16.26 7.59
CA PHE A 274 -0.25 -15.69 8.36
C PHE A 274 -0.56 -14.28 7.89
N GLY A 275 -1.83 -13.90 7.99
CA GLY A 275 -2.28 -12.59 7.55
C GLY A 275 -3.62 -12.19 8.14
N TRP A 276 -4.04 -11.01 7.70
CA TRP A 276 -5.32 -10.39 7.96
C TRP A 276 -6.15 -10.49 6.69
N ALA A 277 -7.37 -11.01 6.76
CA ALA A 277 -8.21 -11.24 5.57
C ALA A 277 -9.69 -10.97 5.86
N PHE A 278 -10.29 -10.07 5.09
CA PHE A 278 -11.66 -9.60 5.25
C PHE A 278 -12.42 -9.65 3.93
N SER A 279 -13.70 -9.99 4.00
CA SER A 279 -14.63 -9.89 2.88
C SER A 279 -15.68 -8.85 3.21
N TYR A 280 -16.10 -8.09 2.21
CA TYR A 280 -17.07 -7.02 2.37
C TYR A 280 -18.33 -7.35 1.60
N PHE A 281 -19.47 -7.24 2.30
CA PHE A 281 -20.79 -7.52 1.78
C PHE A 281 -21.71 -6.35 2.02
N ALA A 282 -22.57 -6.07 1.04
CA ALA A 282 -23.74 -5.23 1.19
C ALA A 282 -24.85 -5.82 0.33
N GLU A 283 -26.05 -5.95 0.90
CA GLU A 283 -27.19 -6.42 0.12
C GLU A 283 -27.72 -5.29 -0.75
N ILE A 284 -27.41 -5.35 -2.06
CA ILE A 284 -27.73 -4.32 -3.04
C ILE A 284 -28.78 -4.76 -4.07
N GLU A 285 -29.18 -6.03 -4.07
CA GLU A 285 -30.20 -6.57 -4.96
C GLU A 285 -31.60 -6.50 -4.31
N ASP A 286 -32.62 -6.18 -5.11
CA ASP A 286 -34.02 -6.24 -4.69
C ASP A 286 -34.52 -7.69 -4.74
N PHE A 287 -35.18 -8.13 -3.67
CA PHE A 287 -35.88 -9.42 -3.61
C PHE A 287 -37.09 -9.33 -2.68
N HIS A 288 -38.00 -10.28 -2.80
CA HIS A 288 -39.26 -10.33 -2.06
C HIS A 288 -39.01 -10.54 -0.55
N SER A 289 -39.97 -10.14 0.30
CA SER A 289 -39.82 -10.20 1.76
C SER A 289 -39.65 -11.62 2.32
N ASP A 290 -40.00 -12.65 1.55
CA ASP A 290 -39.85 -14.07 1.87
C ASP A 290 -38.54 -14.68 1.35
N GLU A 291 -37.77 -13.93 0.54
CA GLU A 291 -36.49 -14.37 0.03
C GLU A 291 -35.35 -14.08 1.04
N THR A 292 -34.39 -15.00 1.13
CA THR A 292 -33.27 -14.91 2.07
C THR A 292 -31.96 -15.27 1.37
N ARG A 293 -30.89 -14.55 1.71
CA ARG A 293 -29.53 -14.80 1.21
C ARG A 293 -28.63 -15.28 2.34
N LYS A 294 -28.45 -16.60 2.41
CA LYS A 294 -27.63 -17.25 3.43
C LYS A 294 -26.62 -18.20 2.81
N PHE A 295 -25.35 -17.99 3.11
CA PHE A 295 -24.27 -18.77 2.52
C PHE A 295 -23.11 -18.96 3.51
N LYS A 296 -22.17 -19.85 3.15
CA LYS A 296 -20.99 -20.17 3.97
C LYS A 296 -19.74 -20.10 3.12
N LEU A 297 -18.64 -19.67 3.73
CA LEU A 297 -17.31 -19.67 3.13
C LEU A 297 -16.67 -21.05 3.20
N PHE A 298 -16.22 -21.58 2.07
CA PHE A 298 -15.48 -22.83 1.96
C PHE A 298 -14.08 -22.54 1.46
N ILE A 299 -13.08 -22.95 2.24
CA ILE A 299 -11.68 -22.94 1.85
C ILE A 299 -11.20 -24.39 1.93
N PRO A 300 -10.68 -24.98 0.83
CA PRO A 300 -10.20 -26.36 0.82
C PRO A 300 -9.20 -26.63 1.93
N GLY A 301 -9.39 -27.73 2.67
CA GLY A 301 -8.52 -28.09 3.80
C GLY A 301 -8.75 -27.30 5.10
N MET A 302 -9.65 -26.31 5.12
CA MET A 302 -9.92 -25.47 6.30
C MET A 302 -11.39 -25.52 6.78
N PRO A 303 -11.90 -26.69 7.21
CA PRO A 303 -13.32 -26.87 7.55
C PRO A 303 -13.81 -26.04 8.73
N ALA A 304 -12.90 -25.56 9.60
CA ALA A 304 -13.25 -24.71 10.72
C ALA A 304 -13.78 -23.33 10.29
N ILE A 305 -13.32 -22.83 9.14
CA ILE A 305 -13.73 -21.54 8.56
C ILE A 305 -15.15 -21.61 8.00
N SER A 306 -15.59 -22.79 7.58
CA SER A 306 -16.91 -23.02 6.98
C SER A 306 -18.07 -23.16 7.98
N LYS A 307 -17.82 -22.86 9.25
CA LYS A 307 -18.85 -22.96 10.30
C LYS A 307 -19.85 -21.80 10.28
N PRO A 308 -19.44 -20.52 10.22
CA PRO A 308 -20.35 -19.39 10.28
C PRO A 308 -21.23 -19.33 9.03
N THR A 309 -22.52 -19.07 9.22
CA THR A 309 -23.43 -18.67 8.15
C THR A 309 -23.41 -17.16 8.04
N VAL A 310 -23.24 -16.65 6.83
CA VAL A 310 -23.42 -15.23 6.50
C VAL A 310 -24.87 -15.04 6.07
N ASP A 311 -25.57 -14.14 6.76
CA ASP A 311 -26.85 -13.57 6.35
C ASP A 311 -26.67 -12.05 6.28
N VAL A 312 -26.43 -11.52 5.09
CA VAL A 312 -25.95 -10.13 4.91
C VAL A 312 -26.94 -9.13 5.50
N GLN A 313 -28.25 -9.33 5.32
CA GLN A 313 -29.24 -8.40 5.84
C GLN A 313 -29.35 -8.46 7.35
N GLU A 314 -29.33 -9.66 7.94
CA GLU A 314 -29.37 -9.79 9.39
C GLU A 314 -28.08 -9.22 10.03
N ASN A 315 -26.93 -9.55 9.45
CA ASN A 315 -25.63 -9.13 9.95
C ASN A 315 -25.37 -7.63 9.79
N ALA A 316 -25.73 -7.04 8.64
CA ALA A 316 -25.61 -5.59 8.39
C ALA A 316 -26.77 -4.77 8.98
N GLN A 317 -27.80 -5.43 9.52
CA GLN A 317 -29.04 -4.83 10.00
C GLN A 317 -29.76 -4.02 8.90
N GLY A 318 -29.93 -4.65 7.74
CA GLY A 318 -30.67 -4.11 6.60
C GLY A 318 -29.91 -4.16 5.28
N ARG A 319 -30.58 -3.69 4.22
CA ARG A 319 -30.00 -3.55 2.87
C ARG A 319 -29.18 -2.26 2.76
N PHE A 320 -28.27 -2.22 1.80
CA PHE A 320 -27.39 -1.07 1.55
C PHE A 320 -26.57 -0.65 2.78
N ARG A 321 -26.14 -1.63 3.58
CA ARG A 321 -25.28 -1.43 4.74
C ARG A 321 -24.14 -2.42 4.69
N LEU A 322 -22.96 -1.96 5.09
CA LEU A 322 -21.76 -2.77 5.10
C LEU A 322 -21.83 -3.87 6.18
N TYR A 323 -21.44 -5.08 5.80
CA TYR A 323 -21.00 -6.15 6.68
C TYR A 323 -19.61 -6.63 6.28
N GLU A 324 -18.70 -6.72 7.25
CA GLU A 324 -17.27 -6.99 7.02
C GLU A 324 -16.74 -8.15 7.90
N PRO A 325 -17.18 -9.40 7.66
CA PRO A 325 -16.59 -10.53 8.36
C PRO A 325 -15.17 -10.81 7.88
N GLY A 326 -14.31 -11.20 8.81
CA GLY A 326 -12.94 -11.53 8.49
C GLY A 326 -12.19 -12.15 9.65
N TYR A 327 -10.89 -12.34 9.43
CA TYR A 327 -9.96 -12.92 10.37
C TYR A 327 -8.75 -12.00 10.47
N TYR A 328 -8.49 -11.50 11.68
CA TYR A 328 -7.26 -10.75 11.94
C TYR A 328 -6.02 -11.63 11.81
N ASN A 329 -6.12 -12.93 12.11
CA ASN A 329 -5.00 -13.86 12.01
C ASN A 329 -5.47 -15.18 11.40
N ILE A 330 -5.10 -15.41 10.15
CA ILE A 330 -5.43 -16.62 9.38
C ILE A 330 -4.21 -17.07 8.59
N SER A 331 -4.00 -18.39 8.52
CA SER A 331 -3.00 -18.95 7.61
C SER A 331 -3.64 -19.32 6.28
N LEU A 332 -3.12 -18.78 5.18
CA LEU A 332 -3.59 -19.06 3.82
C LEU A 332 -2.46 -19.70 2.99
N PRO A 333 -2.80 -20.51 1.99
CA PRO A 333 -1.83 -21.00 1.01
C PRO A 333 -1.46 -19.91 -0.01
N PHE A 334 -0.34 -20.09 -0.72
CA PHE A 334 -0.01 -19.28 -1.90
C PHE A 334 -1.13 -19.33 -2.94
N VAL A 335 -1.53 -20.54 -3.33
CA VAL A 335 -2.70 -20.76 -4.19
C VAL A 335 -3.95 -20.80 -3.32
N PHE A 336 -4.61 -19.66 -3.20
CA PHE A 336 -5.82 -19.49 -2.40
C PHE A 336 -7.08 -19.66 -3.24
N SER A 337 -7.73 -20.81 -3.07
CA SER A 337 -9.07 -21.05 -3.62
C SER A 337 -10.11 -20.94 -2.52
N PHE A 338 -11.20 -20.23 -2.80
CA PHE A 338 -12.34 -20.13 -1.89
C PHE A 338 -13.66 -20.20 -2.66
N GLU A 339 -14.71 -20.62 -1.97
CA GLU A 339 -16.06 -20.69 -2.51
C GLU A 339 -17.09 -20.30 -1.45
N PHE A 340 -17.96 -19.35 -1.75
CA PHE A 340 -19.18 -19.15 -0.99
C PHE A 340 -20.27 -20.07 -1.54
N LYS A 341 -20.88 -20.90 -0.69
CA LYS A 341 -22.03 -21.75 -1.07
C LYS A 341 -23.28 -21.38 -0.31
N LYS A 342 -24.37 -21.30 -1.06
CA LYS A 342 -25.73 -21.16 -0.58
C LYS A 342 -26.08 -22.29 0.42
N THR A 343 -26.79 -21.93 1.48
CA THR A 343 -27.35 -22.88 2.45
C THR A 343 -28.71 -23.41 1.99
N ASN A 344 -29.12 -24.57 2.50
CA ASN A 344 -30.36 -25.23 2.07
C ASN A 344 -31.62 -24.41 2.39
N ASP A 345 -31.60 -23.56 3.42
CA ASP A 345 -32.71 -22.70 3.84
C ASP A 345 -32.70 -21.31 3.18
N SER A 346 -31.75 -21.05 2.28
CA SER A 346 -31.69 -19.81 1.50
C SER A 346 -32.49 -19.94 0.21
N SER A 347 -33.11 -18.85 -0.26
CA SER A 347 -33.68 -18.78 -1.62
C SER A 347 -32.69 -18.19 -2.62
N MET A 348 -31.83 -17.26 -2.19
CA MET A 348 -30.87 -16.54 -3.03
C MET A 348 -29.47 -17.16 -3.00
N GLY A 349 -28.69 -16.97 -4.06
CA GLY A 349 -27.28 -17.35 -4.10
C GLY A 349 -26.37 -16.42 -3.29
N PRO A 350 -25.10 -16.76 -3.07
CA PRO A 350 -24.15 -15.86 -2.39
C PRO A 350 -23.95 -14.54 -3.15
N ILE A 351 -23.55 -13.49 -2.43
CA ILE A 351 -23.15 -12.17 -2.97
C ILE A 351 -21.75 -11.84 -2.43
N LEU A 352 -20.93 -11.11 -3.19
CA LEU A 352 -19.63 -10.60 -2.75
C LEU A 352 -19.37 -9.24 -3.39
N ASN A 353 -19.11 -8.20 -2.58
CA ASN A 353 -18.84 -6.85 -3.08
C ASN A 353 -17.33 -6.59 -3.18
N ALA A 354 -16.57 -6.95 -2.14
CA ALA A 354 -15.14 -6.71 -2.11
C ALA A 354 -14.39 -7.69 -1.20
N LEU A 355 -13.07 -7.76 -1.33
CA LEU A 355 -12.21 -8.43 -0.34
C LEU A 355 -10.88 -7.71 -0.18
N GLU A 356 -10.26 -7.91 0.98
CA GLU A 356 -8.90 -7.50 1.27
C GLU A 356 -8.13 -8.60 1.99
N ILE A 357 -6.87 -8.79 1.59
CA ILE A 357 -5.93 -9.75 2.18
C ILE A 357 -4.57 -9.08 2.31
N TYR A 358 -4.02 -9.12 3.52
CA TYR A 358 -2.67 -8.66 3.82
C TYR A 358 -1.89 -9.77 4.49
N LYS A 359 -0.63 -9.96 4.10
CA LYS A 359 0.32 -10.79 4.84
C LYS A 359 0.88 -10.02 6.03
N TYR A 360 1.16 -10.72 7.13
CA TYR A 360 1.93 -10.17 8.22
C TYR A 360 3.41 -10.19 7.88
N LEU A 361 4.01 -9.00 7.76
CA LEU A 361 5.43 -8.83 7.50
C LEU A 361 6.15 -8.46 8.81
N GLN A 362 7.03 -9.32 9.28
CA GLN A 362 7.70 -9.12 10.57
C GLN A 362 8.64 -7.91 10.54
N ILE A 363 8.55 -7.07 11.56
CA ILE A 363 9.38 -5.88 11.70
C ILE A 363 10.80 -6.30 12.14
N ASN A 364 11.78 -5.86 11.38
CA ASN A 364 13.17 -5.81 11.81
C ASN A 364 13.44 -4.43 12.44
N PHE A 365 13.82 -4.44 13.72
CA PHE A 365 14.09 -3.22 14.49
C PHE A 365 15.41 -2.53 14.13
N GLY A 366 16.22 -3.13 13.27
CA GLY A 366 17.46 -2.53 12.80
C GLY A 366 18.64 -2.69 13.75
N SER A 367 19.65 -1.87 13.50
CA SER A 367 20.83 -1.72 14.32
C SER A 367 20.50 -1.14 15.69
N LYS A 368 21.18 -1.63 16.74
CA LYS A 368 21.09 -1.05 18.09
C LYS A 368 21.65 0.37 18.14
N ASP A 369 22.51 0.70 17.19
CA ASP A 369 23.21 1.97 17.11
C ASP A 369 22.48 2.99 16.22
N ALA A 370 21.36 2.62 15.60
CA ALA A 370 20.63 3.45 14.65
C ALA A 370 20.24 4.83 15.21
N SER A 371 19.76 4.89 16.46
CA SER A 371 19.39 6.16 17.09
C SER A 371 20.60 7.06 17.41
N ILE A 372 21.74 6.45 17.74
CA ILE A 372 23.00 7.16 17.98
C ILE A 372 23.50 7.76 16.66
N MET A 373 23.48 6.97 15.59
CA MET A 373 23.90 7.42 14.27
C MET A 373 22.97 8.47 13.68
N ALA A 374 21.66 8.35 13.88
CA ALA A 374 20.69 9.38 13.50
C ALA A 374 21.00 10.72 14.18
N SER A 375 21.34 10.70 15.47
CA SER A 375 21.77 11.88 16.22
C SER A 375 23.08 12.46 15.67
N LEU A 376 24.04 11.61 15.30
CA LEU A 376 25.30 12.03 14.70
C LEU A 376 25.09 12.75 13.36
N VAL A 377 24.42 12.09 12.39
CA VAL A 377 24.23 12.63 11.04
C VAL A 377 23.35 13.90 11.03
N SER A 378 22.47 14.05 12.02
CA SER A 378 21.64 15.27 12.18
C SER A 378 22.47 16.55 12.41
N GLN A 379 23.74 16.42 12.82
CA GLN A 379 24.66 17.54 12.99
C GLN A 379 25.34 17.95 11.67
N TYR A 380 25.25 17.11 10.63
CA TYR A 380 25.98 17.25 9.37
C TYR A 380 25.03 17.31 8.16
N VAL A 381 23.90 18.01 8.29
CA VAL A 381 22.85 18.13 7.25
C VAL A 381 23.27 18.76 5.92
N GLN A 382 24.51 19.26 5.81
CA GLN A 382 25.07 19.81 4.58
C GLN A 382 26.06 18.85 3.92
N ALA A 383 26.33 17.69 4.53
CA ALA A 383 27.32 16.76 4.06
C ALA A 383 26.66 15.57 3.36
N ASP A 384 27.04 15.31 2.11
CA ASP A 384 26.42 14.27 1.27
C ASP A 384 26.40 12.88 1.94
N TRP A 385 27.46 12.53 2.67
CA TRP A 385 27.57 11.25 3.37
C TRP A 385 26.57 11.08 4.53
N ALA A 386 26.01 12.18 5.05
CA ALA A 386 24.99 12.16 6.09
C ALA A 386 23.58 11.87 5.54
N HIS A 387 23.42 11.82 4.21
CA HIS A 387 22.12 11.68 3.53
C HIS A 387 21.85 10.26 2.99
N GLU A 388 22.70 9.27 3.25
CA GLU A 388 22.45 7.88 2.82
C GLU A 388 21.16 7.27 3.41
N GLY A 389 20.70 7.79 4.56
CA GLY A 389 19.37 7.51 5.12
C GLY A 389 19.16 6.06 5.59
N GLY A 390 18.00 5.80 6.19
CA GLY A 390 17.65 4.48 6.72
C GLY A 390 18.50 4.04 7.92
N ASP A 391 18.47 2.73 8.19
CA ASP A 391 19.27 2.11 9.25
C ASP A 391 20.76 2.06 8.85
N PRO A 392 21.73 2.38 9.72
CA PRO A 392 23.14 2.44 9.33
C PRO A 392 23.74 1.10 8.90
N CYS A 393 23.11 -0.03 9.21
CA CYS A 393 23.60 -1.38 8.92
C CYS A 393 22.71 -2.15 7.93
N LEU A 394 21.41 -1.85 7.87
CA LEU A 394 20.43 -2.65 7.13
C LEU A 394 19.63 -1.82 6.10
N PRO A 395 19.14 -2.45 5.02
CA PRO A 395 19.48 -3.81 4.55
C PRO A 395 20.94 -3.93 4.05
N ALA A 396 21.57 -2.82 3.71
CA ALA A 396 23.01 -2.70 3.47
C ALA A 396 23.59 -1.63 4.40
N SER A 397 24.87 -1.72 4.78
CA SER A 397 25.49 -0.69 5.62
C SER A 397 25.66 0.63 4.87
N TRP A 398 25.76 1.75 5.59
CA TRP A 398 26.24 2.99 4.96
C TRP A 398 27.65 2.81 4.42
N SER A 399 27.98 3.54 3.35
CA SER A 399 29.25 3.40 2.61
C SER A 399 30.50 3.64 3.48
N TRP A 400 30.32 4.33 4.60
CA TRP A 400 31.37 4.71 5.56
C TRP A 400 31.23 4.01 6.92
N VAL A 401 30.37 3.00 7.03
CA VAL A 401 30.14 2.22 8.26
C VAL A 401 30.31 0.74 7.97
N GLN A 402 30.92 0.02 8.90
CA GLN A 402 30.91 -1.44 8.91
C GLN A 402 30.19 -1.94 10.14
N CYS A 403 29.32 -2.93 9.93
CA CYS A 403 28.55 -3.56 10.98
C CYS A 403 28.92 -5.03 11.13
N ASN A 404 28.70 -5.58 12.33
CA ASN A 404 28.82 -7.01 12.54
C ASN A 404 27.63 -7.77 11.90
N SER A 405 27.71 -9.11 11.90
CA SER A 405 26.71 -9.99 11.30
C SER A 405 25.61 -10.45 12.27
N ASP A 406 25.39 -9.72 13.37
CA ASP A 406 24.34 -10.08 14.34
C ASP A 406 22.95 -9.75 13.76
N PRO A 407 21.87 -10.45 14.18
CA PRO A 407 20.51 -10.15 13.71
C PRO A 407 20.04 -8.71 13.99
N GLN A 408 20.49 -8.14 15.10
CA GLN A 408 20.43 -6.69 15.36
C GLN A 408 21.87 -6.17 15.36
N PRO A 409 22.36 -5.71 14.20
CA PRO A 409 23.77 -5.42 14.04
C PRO A 409 24.21 -4.24 14.89
N LYS A 410 25.51 -4.23 15.21
CA LYS A 410 26.20 -3.10 15.82
C LYS A 410 27.28 -2.59 14.88
N ILE A 411 27.59 -1.31 15.01
CA ILE A 411 28.66 -0.67 14.27
C ILE A 411 29.99 -1.04 14.92
N VAL A 412 30.92 -1.54 14.10
CA VAL A 412 32.24 -1.98 14.53
C VAL A 412 33.36 -1.12 13.96
N SER A 413 33.18 -0.53 12.78
CA SER A 413 34.13 0.43 12.20
C SER A 413 33.40 1.58 11.54
N ILE A 414 33.98 2.76 11.61
CA ILE A 414 33.51 3.98 10.95
C ILE A 414 34.69 4.55 10.17
N ASN A 415 34.49 4.85 8.89
CA ASN A 415 35.52 5.48 8.07
C ASN A 415 35.23 6.98 7.92
N LEU A 416 35.95 7.79 8.70
CA LEU A 416 35.83 9.26 8.65
C LEU A 416 36.81 9.92 7.67
N SER A 417 37.68 9.14 7.03
CA SER A 417 38.70 9.66 6.12
C SER A 417 38.06 10.38 4.92
N GLY A 418 38.57 11.58 4.61
CA GLY A 418 38.08 12.39 3.49
C GLY A 418 36.70 13.02 3.68
N LYS A 419 36.09 12.93 4.87
CA LYS A 419 34.75 13.50 5.16
C LYS A 419 34.78 14.97 5.62
N ASN A 420 35.95 15.62 5.59
CA ASN A 420 36.18 17.03 5.98
C ASN A 420 35.55 17.43 7.32
N LEU A 421 35.53 16.50 8.28
CA LEU A 421 35.08 16.79 9.64
C LEU A 421 36.07 17.74 10.32
N THR A 422 35.56 18.77 10.98
CA THR A 422 36.35 19.72 11.78
C THR A 422 35.78 19.82 13.18
N GLY A 423 36.63 20.14 14.17
CA GLY A 423 36.23 20.24 15.57
C GLY A 423 36.46 18.98 16.39
N ASP A 424 35.78 18.89 17.53
CA ASP A 424 35.91 17.78 18.47
C ASP A 424 35.22 16.51 17.95
N ILE A 425 35.71 15.35 18.41
CA ILE A 425 35.09 14.06 18.12
C ILE A 425 33.67 14.05 18.72
N PRO A 426 32.61 13.80 17.93
CA PRO A 426 31.24 13.79 18.43
C PRO A 426 31.05 12.80 19.58
N LEU A 427 30.42 13.26 20.66
CA LEU A 427 30.17 12.45 21.86
C LEU A 427 29.29 11.23 21.57
N GLU A 428 28.48 11.27 20.51
CA GLU A 428 27.69 10.15 20.01
C GLU A 428 28.56 8.92 19.74
N LEU A 429 29.76 9.09 19.18
CA LEU A 429 30.66 7.98 18.84
C LEU A 429 31.09 7.21 20.09
N THR A 430 31.21 7.89 21.24
CA THR A 430 31.55 7.24 22.52
C THR A 430 30.46 6.31 23.05
N LYS A 431 29.22 6.43 22.52
CA LYS A 431 28.08 5.58 22.90
C LYS A 431 28.01 4.29 22.07
N LEU A 432 28.81 4.16 21.02
CA LEU A 432 28.87 2.97 20.16
C LEU A 432 29.68 1.87 20.84
N THR A 433 29.03 1.06 21.67
CA THR A 433 29.68 0.01 22.47
C THR A 433 30.39 -1.09 21.67
N GLY A 434 30.05 -1.24 20.39
CA GLY A 434 30.66 -2.22 19.48
C GLY A 434 31.83 -1.67 18.65
N LEU A 435 32.07 -0.35 18.71
CA LEU A 435 33.05 0.32 17.86
C LEU A 435 34.48 -0.07 18.28
N ILE A 436 35.24 -0.60 17.34
CA ILE A 436 36.63 -1.02 17.53
C ILE A 436 37.62 -0.24 16.67
N ASP A 437 37.13 0.48 15.64
CA ASP A 437 37.96 1.17 14.65
C ASP A 437 37.28 2.46 14.15
N LEU A 438 38.07 3.51 13.90
CA LEU A 438 37.64 4.89 13.58
C LEU A 438 38.53 5.55 12.52
#